data_AF-A0A1C6HEH2-F1
#
_entry.id   AF-A0A1C6HEH2-F1
#
_cell.length_a   1.000
_cell.length_b   1.000
_cell.length_c   1.000
_cell.angle_alpha   90.00
_cell.angle_beta   90.00
_cell.angle_gamma   90.00
#
_symmetry.space_group_name_H-M   'P 1'
#
loop_
_entity.id
_entity.type
_entity.pdbx_description
1 polymer ?
#
loop_
_entity_poly.entity_id
_entity_poly.type
_entity_poly.pdbx_seq_one_letter_code
_entity_poly.pdbx_strand_id
1 'polypeptide(L)'
;MFLGGKEKSTLKEISELLGKETIDSFNQSENRGSQVSHGLNYQKLGKELMTQDEIATMDGNKCILQLRGVRPFFSDKFDITKHPRYKYLADADKKNIFDIERYMKRKPAIVKSDEPFEMYELTATDLQ
;
A
#
# COMPACT_ATOMS: atom_id res chain seq x y z
N MET A 1 -0.18 -0.75 -9.29
CA MET A 1 0.01 0.30 -8.26
C MET A 1 0.09 -0.41 -6.92
N PHE A 2 1.03 -0.04 -6.06
CA PHE A 2 1.20 -0.62 -4.74
C PHE A 2 0.99 0.46 -3.67
N LEU A 3 0.10 0.19 -2.70
CA LEU A 3 -0.37 1.13 -1.66
C LEU A 3 0.08 0.72 -0.25
N GLY A 4 1.03 -0.21 -0.16
CA GLY A 4 1.36 -0.88 1.09
C GLY A 4 0.59 -2.20 1.25
N GLY A 5 1.17 -3.11 2.03
CA GLY A 5 0.64 -4.43 2.30
C GLY A 5 1.51 -5.17 3.30
N LYS A 6 0.96 -6.18 3.96
CA LYS A 6 1.68 -7.02 4.94
C LYS A 6 2.19 -8.34 4.37
N GLU A 7 1.95 -8.58 3.08
CA GLU A 7 2.27 -9.83 2.43
C GLU A 7 3.75 -9.87 2.02
N LYS A 8 4.51 -10.80 2.59
CA LYS A 8 5.97 -10.89 2.41
C LYS A 8 6.39 -11.18 0.97
N SER A 9 5.66 -12.03 0.25
CA SER A 9 5.86 -12.31 -1.18
C SER A 9 5.79 -11.03 -2.00
N THR A 10 4.69 -10.30 -1.85
CA THR A 10 4.45 -9.05 -2.57
C THR A 10 5.51 -7.98 -2.24
N LEU A 11 5.93 -7.84 -0.98
CA LEU A 11 6.98 -6.89 -0.61
C LEU A 11 8.33 -7.21 -1.27
N LYS A 12 8.67 -8.49 -1.36
CA LYS A 12 9.89 -8.94 -2.03
C LYS A 12 9.84 -8.67 -3.53
N GLU A 13 8.72 -8.98 -4.18
CA GLU A 13 8.53 -8.70 -5.62
C GLU A 13 8.65 -7.19 -5.92
N ILE A 14 8.07 -6.34 -5.08
CA ILE A 14 8.17 -4.88 -5.25
C ILE A 14 9.62 -4.39 -5.06
N SER A 15 10.36 -4.90 -4.08
CA SER A 15 11.78 -4.57 -3.89
C SER A 15 12.61 -4.97 -5.12
N GLU A 16 12.39 -6.19 -5.63
CA GLU A 16 13.09 -6.67 -6.83
C GLU A 16 12.75 -5.84 -8.08
N LEU A 17 11.49 -5.40 -8.22
CA LEU A 17 11.03 -4.54 -9.32
C LEU A 17 11.60 -3.11 -9.27
N LEU A 18 11.78 -2.54 -8.07
CA LEU A 18 12.42 -1.25 -7.89
C LEU A 18 13.91 -1.29 -8.27
N GLY A 19 14.55 -2.43 -7.99
CA GLY A 19 15.94 -2.67 -8.30
C GLY A 19 16.90 -2.24 -7.20
N LYS A 20 18.19 -2.14 -7.55
CA LYS A 20 19.28 -1.90 -6.62
C LYS A 20 20.01 -0.59 -6.94
N GLU A 21 20.38 0.14 -5.91
CA GLU A 21 21.34 1.23 -5.98
C GLU A 21 22.78 0.70 -5.79
N THR A 22 23.74 1.41 -6.38
CA THR A 22 25.17 1.14 -6.16
C THR A 22 25.67 2.06 -5.06
N ILE A 23 26.26 1.48 -4.03
CA ILE A 23 26.87 2.19 -2.91
C ILE A 23 28.37 1.97 -2.97
N ASP A 24 29.13 3.07 -3.00
CA ASP A 24 30.58 3.01 -2.83
C ASP A 24 30.89 3.02 -1.32
N SER A 25 31.40 1.89 -0.82
CA SER A 25 31.83 1.71 0.55
C SER A 25 33.32 2.02 0.70
N PHE A 26 33.63 2.85 1.69
CA PHE A 26 34.99 3.22 2.04
C PHE A 26 35.30 2.71 3.45
N ASN A 27 36.16 1.69 3.52
CA ASN A 27 36.62 1.12 4.79
C ASN A 27 38.01 1.69 5.12
N GLN A 28 38.10 2.40 6.24
CA GLN A 28 39.37 2.82 6.83
C GLN A 28 39.71 1.86 7.97
N SER A 29 40.79 1.08 7.80
CA SER A 29 41.35 0.27 8.87
C SER A 29 42.56 0.96 9.46
N GLU A 30 42.58 1.11 10.78
CA GLU A 30 43.74 1.60 11.52
C GLU A 30 44.22 0.47 12.42
N ASN A 31 45.43 -0.02 12.20
CA ASN A 31 46.02 -1.05 13.04
C ASN A 31 47.08 -0.41 13.95
N ARG A 32 46.77 -0.32 15.25
CA ARG A 32 47.67 0.24 16.28
C ARG A 32 48.46 -0.88 16.96
N GLY A 33 49.51 -1.31 16.29
CA GLY A 33 50.57 -2.17 16.86
C GLY A 33 51.78 -1.34 17.32
N SER A 34 52.99 -1.84 17.10
CA SER A 34 54.25 -1.10 17.36
C SER A 34 54.50 0.04 16.35
N GLN A 35 53.90 -0.04 15.16
CA GLN A 35 53.81 1.05 14.19
C GLN A 35 52.34 1.23 13.77
N VAL A 36 51.91 2.49 13.59
CA VAL A 36 50.57 2.82 13.10
C VAL A 36 50.53 2.57 11.60
N SER A 37 49.65 1.66 11.16
CA SER A 37 49.37 1.44 9.73
C SER A 37 47.92 1.79 9.42
N HIS A 38 47.72 2.50 8.31
CA HIS A 38 46.41 2.86 7.78
C HIS A 38 46.17 2.06 6.49
N GLY A 39 45.11 1.26 6.47
CA GLY A 39 44.61 0.60 5.28
C GLY A 39 43.35 1.31 4.77
N LEU A 40 43.31 1.62 3.47
CA LEU A 40 42.12 2.13 2.80
C LEU A 40 41.61 1.09 1.82
N ASN A 41 40.34 0.72 1.91
CA ASN A 41 39.70 -0.21 0.98
C ASN A 41 38.42 0.40 0.40
N TYR A 42 38.33 0.43 -0.93
CA TYR A 42 37.18 0.92 -1.69
C TYR A 42 36.43 -0.28 -2.28
N GLN A 43 35.14 -0.40 -1.98
CA GLN A 43 34.30 -1.51 -2.44
C GLN A 43 32.98 -0.99 -2.98
N LYS A 44 32.57 -1.46 -4.17
CA LYS A 44 31.23 -1.18 -4.70
C LYS A 44 30.26 -2.26 -4.21
N LEU A 45 29.21 -1.85 -3.52
CA LEU A 45 28.16 -2.72 -3.00
C LEU A 45 26.84 -2.42 -3.71
N GLY A 46 26.02 -3.44 -3.93
CA GLY A 46 24.66 -3.28 -4.44
C GLY A 46 23.66 -3.38 -3.29
N LYS A 47 22.91 -2.31 -3.02
CA LYS A 47 21.84 -2.29 -2.00
C LYS A 47 20.49 -2.18 -2.70
N GLU A 48 19.46 -2.81 -2.17
CA GLU A 48 18.08 -2.59 -2.63
C GLU A 48 17.70 -1.11 -2.46
N LEU A 49 17.04 -0.52 -3.47
CA LEU A 49 16.63 0.88 -3.45
C LEU A 49 15.67 1.16 -2.28
N MET A 50 14.79 0.20 -1.99
CA MET A 50 13.90 0.20 -0.85
C MET A 50 13.79 -1.23 -0.33
N THR A 51 14.17 -1.43 0.93
CA THR A 51 14.13 -2.74 1.58
C THR A 51 12.69 -3.16 1.88
N GLN A 52 12.47 -4.45 2.08
CA GLN A 52 11.14 -4.98 2.42
C GLN A 52 10.52 -4.30 3.66
N ASP A 53 11.35 -3.92 4.64
CA ASP A 53 10.91 -3.24 5.85
C ASP A 53 10.49 -1.79 5.58
N GLU A 54 11.26 -1.05 4.76
CA GLU A 54 10.91 0.30 4.31
C GLU A 54 9.64 0.32 3.46
N ILE A 55 9.41 -0.71 2.63
CA ILE A 55 8.17 -0.86 1.85
C ILE A 55 6.98 -1.19 2.77
N ALA A 56 7.20 -2.02 3.81
CA ALA A 56 6.16 -2.40 4.77
C ALA A 56 5.72 -1.24 5.68
N THR A 57 6.64 -0.33 6.00
CA THR A 57 6.41 0.85 6.86
C THR A 57 6.20 2.14 6.07
N MET A 58 5.95 2.03 4.77
CA MET A 58 5.69 3.15 3.88
C MET A 58 4.52 4.02 4.39
N ASP A 59 4.69 5.35 4.30
CA ASP A 59 3.64 6.29 4.66
C ASP A 59 2.38 6.00 3.83
N GLY A 60 1.24 5.93 4.52
CA GLY A 60 -0.06 5.67 3.91
C GLY A 60 -0.36 6.66 2.80
N ASN A 61 0.16 7.90 2.83
CA ASN A 61 -0.06 8.89 1.78
C ASN A 61 0.77 8.68 0.51
N LYS A 62 1.65 7.69 0.46
CA LYS A 62 2.54 7.41 -0.66
C LYS A 62 2.23 6.07 -1.31
N CYS A 63 2.74 5.89 -2.52
CA CYS A 63 2.53 4.69 -3.31
C CYS A 63 3.70 4.45 -4.28
N ILE A 64 3.87 3.19 -4.67
CA ILE A 64 4.75 2.83 -5.78
C ILE A 64 3.90 2.63 -7.03
N LEU A 65 4.16 3.47 -8.04
CA LEU A 65 3.49 3.43 -9.33
C LEU A 65 4.30 2.62 -10.32
N GLN A 66 3.63 1.68 -10.98
CA GLN A 66 4.16 0.89 -12.06
C GLN A 66 3.34 1.23 -13.31
N LEU A 67 3.97 1.96 -14.23
CA LEU A 67 3.37 2.34 -15.51
C LEU A 67 4.12 1.62 -16.62
N ARG A 68 3.40 1.24 -17.69
CA ARG A 68 4.02 0.54 -18.81
C ARG A 68 5.07 1.43 -19.48
N GLY A 69 6.29 0.93 -19.62
CA GLY A 69 7.38 1.62 -20.32
C GLY A 69 8.26 2.52 -19.45
N VAL A 70 7.96 2.66 -18.16
CA VAL A 70 8.82 3.37 -17.20
C VAL A 70 9.16 2.46 -16.03
N ARG A 71 10.30 2.73 -15.38
CA ARG A 71 10.65 2.04 -14.14
C ARG A 71 9.66 2.42 -13.04
N PRO A 72 9.35 1.50 -12.11
CA PRO A 72 8.54 1.83 -10.95
C PRO A 72 9.14 3.01 -10.20
N PHE A 73 8.30 3.92 -9.73
CA PHE A 73 8.75 5.08 -8.98
C PHE A 73 7.82 5.37 -7.80
N PHE A 74 8.38 6.09 -6.85
CA PHE A 74 7.70 6.49 -5.63
C PHE A 74 6.94 7.80 -5.85
N SER A 75 5.65 7.82 -5.50
CA SER A 75 4.76 8.96 -5.74
C SER A 75 3.77 9.14 -4.59
N ASP A 76 3.31 10.36 -4.41
CA ASP A 76 2.22 10.65 -3.48
C ASP A 76 0.87 10.20 -4.05
N LYS A 77 -0.06 9.79 -3.19
CA LYS A 77 -1.45 9.49 -3.56
C LYS A 77 -2.16 10.78 -3.98
N PHE A 78 -3.20 10.62 -4.79
CA PHE A 78 -4.02 11.75 -5.22
C PHE A 78 -4.76 12.37 -4.02
N ASP A 79 -4.63 13.69 -3.87
CA ASP A 79 -5.34 14.45 -2.86
C ASP A 79 -6.81 14.62 -3.24
N ILE A 80 -7.69 13.92 -2.50
CA ILE A 80 -9.13 13.90 -2.74
C ILE A 80 -9.76 15.30 -2.69
N THR A 81 -9.20 16.23 -1.91
CA THR A 81 -9.74 17.59 -1.73
C THR A 81 -9.68 18.41 -3.03
N LYS A 82 -8.75 18.08 -3.92
CA LYS A 82 -8.56 18.75 -5.21
C LYS A 82 -9.53 18.27 -6.28
N HIS A 83 -10.28 17.20 -6.03
CA HIS A 83 -11.19 16.64 -7.02
C HIS A 83 -12.43 17.56 -7.20
N PRO A 84 -12.88 17.87 -8.44
CA PRO A 84 -14.04 18.75 -8.67
C PRO A 84 -15.35 18.32 -7.98
N ARG A 85 -15.46 17.03 -7.69
CA ARG A 85 -16.63 16.41 -7.03
C ARG A 85 -16.44 16.17 -5.53
N TYR A 86 -15.35 16.64 -4.93
CA TYR A 86 -15.08 16.45 -3.50
C TYR A 86 -16.22 16.97 -2.61
N LYS A 87 -16.91 18.04 -3.03
CA LYS A 87 -18.08 18.62 -2.35
C LYS A 87 -19.25 17.67 -2.09
N TYR A 88 -19.31 16.54 -2.79
CA TYR A 88 -20.36 15.53 -2.61
C TYR A 88 -19.96 14.41 -1.65
N LEU A 89 -18.71 14.41 -1.17
CA LEU A 89 -18.23 13.42 -0.23
C LEU A 89 -18.69 13.77 1.20
N ALA A 90 -18.87 12.76 2.03
CA ALA A 90 -19.15 12.92 3.46
C ALA A 90 -18.03 13.69 4.18
N ASP A 91 -16.80 13.58 3.69
CA ASP A 91 -15.62 14.30 4.23
C ASP A 91 -15.68 15.82 4.00
N ALA A 92 -16.44 16.28 3.00
CA ALA A 92 -16.61 17.71 2.72
C ALA A 92 -17.80 18.34 3.50
N ASP A 93 -18.91 17.61 3.61
CA ASP A 93 -20.07 18.03 4.41
C ASP A 93 -20.73 16.80 5.05
N LYS A 94 -20.95 16.85 6.36
CA LYS A 94 -21.63 15.79 7.14
C LYS A 94 -23.04 15.50 6.63
N LYS A 95 -23.66 16.42 5.88
CA LYS A 95 -24.96 16.19 5.22
C LYS A 95 -24.91 15.14 4.11
N ASN A 96 -23.74 14.88 3.55
CA ASN A 96 -23.54 13.88 2.51
C ASN A 96 -23.25 12.48 3.07
N ILE A 97 -23.29 12.30 4.40
CA ILE A 97 -23.15 10.98 5.03
C ILE A 97 -24.26 10.06 4.51
N PHE A 98 -23.85 8.94 3.92
CA PHE A 98 -24.77 7.95 3.43
C PHE A 98 -25.36 7.14 4.60
N ASP A 99 -26.63 7.37 4.88
CA ASP A 99 -27.39 6.63 5.88
C ASP A 99 -28.04 5.39 5.25
N ILE A 100 -27.52 4.22 5.61
CA ILE A 100 -27.95 2.91 5.09
C ILE A 100 -29.40 2.62 5.48
N GLU A 101 -29.82 2.95 6.72
CA GLU A 101 -31.17 2.67 7.20
C GLU A 101 -32.21 3.49 6.44
N ARG A 102 -31.91 4.77 6.22
CA ARG A 102 -32.77 5.66 5.44
C ARG A 102 -32.84 5.22 3.97
N TYR A 103 -31.75 4.68 3.42
CA TYR A 103 -31.72 4.16 2.06
C TYR A 103 -32.53 2.86 1.92
N MET A 104 -32.42 1.93 2.87
CA MET A 104 -33.19 0.68 2.86
C MET A 104 -34.70 0.92 3.05
N LYS A 105 -35.10 1.88 3.90
CA LYS A 105 -36.51 2.29 4.07
C LYS A 105 -37.13 2.95 2.84
N ARG A 106 -36.32 3.55 1.96
CA ARG A 106 -36.77 4.23 0.74
C ARG A 106 -36.93 3.28 -0.45
N LYS A 107 -36.30 2.11 -0.42
CA LYS A 107 -36.64 1.05 -1.36
C LYS A 107 -37.92 0.38 -0.87
N PRO A 108 -38.92 0.14 -1.72
CA PRO A 108 -39.99 -0.76 -1.34
C PRO A 108 -39.34 -2.06 -0.89
N ALA A 109 -39.82 -2.63 0.21
CA ALA A 109 -39.38 -3.95 0.64
C ALA A 109 -39.42 -4.88 -0.58
N ILE A 110 -38.32 -5.58 -0.84
CA ILE A 110 -38.20 -6.51 -1.98
C ILE A 110 -39.33 -7.56 -1.95
N VAL A 111 -39.93 -7.74 -0.78
CA VAL A 111 -41.14 -8.51 -0.52
C VAL A 111 -42.26 -7.55 -0.12
N LYS A 112 -43.36 -7.50 -0.87
CA LYS A 112 -44.59 -6.85 -0.41
C LYS A 112 -45.17 -7.67 0.73
N SER A 113 -45.76 -7.04 1.75
CA SER A 113 -46.33 -7.72 2.92
C SER A 113 -47.40 -8.78 2.59
N ASP A 114 -47.97 -8.75 1.39
CA ASP A 114 -49.03 -9.65 0.90
C ASP A 114 -48.52 -10.78 -0.02
N GLU A 115 -47.23 -10.81 -0.37
CA GLU A 115 -46.68 -11.88 -1.23
C GLU A 115 -46.03 -12.97 -0.37
N PRO A 116 -46.51 -14.24 -0.44
CA PRO A 116 -45.86 -15.33 0.27
C PRO A 116 -44.45 -15.53 -0.28
N PHE A 117 -43.45 -15.47 0.60
CA PHE A 117 -42.05 -15.73 0.25
C PHE A 117 -41.54 -16.95 1.02
N GLU A 118 -40.81 -17.80 0.32
CA GLU A 118 -40.13 -18.94 0.93
C GLU A 118 -38.82 -18.47 1.56
N MET A 119 -38.71 -18.64 2.87
CA MET A 119 -37.51 -18.35 3.64
C MET A 119 -36.72 -19.66 3.79
N TYR A 120 -35.49 -19.67 3.27
CA TYR A 120 -34.57 -20.79 3.42
C TYR A 120 -33.46 -20.37 4.39
N GLU A 121 -33.43 -20.99 5.58
CA GLU A 121 -32.26 -20.94 6.46
C GLU A 121 -31.19 -21.88 5.91
N LEU A 122 -30.20 -21.32 5.23
CA LEU A 122 -28.98 -22.06 4.88
C LEU A 122 -28.10 -22.13 6.13
N THR A 123 -28.05 -23.29 6.76
CA THR A 123 -27.04 -23.58 7.77
C THR A 123 -25.71 -23.90 7.10
N ALA A 124 -24.59 -23.63 7.77
CA ALA A 124 -23.24 -23.75 7.19
C ALA A 124 -22.88 -25.16 6.65
N THR A 125 -23.71 -26.16 6.91
CA THR A 125 -23.66 -27.51 6.36
C THR A 125 -24.09 -27.63 4.89
N ASP A 126 -24.80 -26.64 4.34
CA ASP A 126 -25.34 -26.67 2.96
C ASP A 126 -24.46 -25.91 1.93
N LEU A 127 -23.37 -25.28 2.38
CA LEU A 127 -22.36 -24.62 1.55
C LEU A 127 -21.09 -25.50 1.53
N GLN A 128 -21.17 -26.64 0.85
CA GLN A 128 -20.03 -27.51 0.60
C GLN A 128 -19.48 -27.31 -0.81
#